data_AF-A0A3S0BE80-F1
#
_entry.id   AF-A0A3S0BE80-F1
#
_cell.length_a   1.000
_cell.length_b   1.000
_cell.length_c   1.000
_cell.angle_alpha   90.00
_cell.angle_beta   90.00
_cell.angle_gamma   90.00
#
_symmetry.space_group_name_H-M   'P 1'
#
loop_
_entity.id
_entity.type
_entity.pdbx_description
1 polymer ?
#
loop_
_entity_poly.entity_id
_entity_poly.type
_entity_poly.pdbx_seq_one_letter_code
_entity_poly.pdbx_strand_id
1 'polypeptide(L)'
;MRFVGVSGIVNIDDMMALRRLQSSLQEAGAVNMRIAAGILQSQKSIEREELNPRTPHPNTIDALIRSAPGVLRFVHYFTKEPASLITQLDRLMSLAHHADGIQLNVAWPPTAATQWFRREYPSKRLILQLNRKAVEMESGDQARIAARVREYMPDITDLLVDMSGGTGLEIDMAWTSEMLEGLAILRSLGLGVGLAGGIGSRASIEQLANVWDEHNLTFIDTESKVRTRQDTLDHARVRTYATDAAELLRF
;
A
#
# COMPACT_ATOMS: atom_id res chain seq x y z
N MET A 1 8.93 -5.57 -9.06
CA MET A 1 7.58 -5.95 -9.55
C MET A 1 6.71 -4.71 -9.48
N ARG A 2 5.97 -4.39 -10.55
CA ARG A 2 5.08 -3.24 -10.57
C ARG A 2 3.62 -3.63 -10.34
N PHE A 3 2.86 -2.81 -9.61
CA PHE A 3 1.46 -3.12 -9.31
C PHE A 3 0.58 -1.88 -9.07
N VAL A 4 -0.73 -2.09 -9.19
CA VAL A 4 -1.78 -1.12 -8.84
C VAL A 4 -2.55 -1.65 -7.64
N GLY A 5 -2.58 -0.87 -6.56
CA GLY A 5 -3.18 -1.22 -5.28
C GLY A 5 -4.59 -0.66 -5.12
N VAL A 6 -5.46 -1.47 -4.53
CA VAL A 6 -6.82 -1.11 -4.14
C VAL A 6 -7.03 -1.51 -2.68
N SER A 7 -7.20 -0.51 -1.82
CA SER A 7 -7.27 -0.64 -0.37
C SER A 7 -8.69 -0.65 0.21
N GLY A 8 -8.82 -1.19 1.42
CA GLY A 8 -10.09 -1.31 2.14
C GLY A 8 -10.97 -2.46 1.67
N ILE A 9 -10.35 -3.57 1.25
CA ILE A 9 -11.08 -4.76 0.82
C ILE A 9 -11.71 -5.44 2.04
N VAL A 10 -13.05 -5.64 2.01
CA VAL A 10 -13.81 -6.13 3.17
C VAL A 10 -14.55 -7.43 2.92
N ASN A 11 -14.79 -7.82 1.66
CA ASN A 11 -15.59 -9.00 1.32
C ASN A 11 -14.99 -9.80 0.15
N ILE A 12 -15.51 -11.01 -0.05
CA ILE A 12 -15.04 -11.94 -1.09
C ILE A 12 -15.38 -11.43 -2.49
N ASP A 13 -16.51 -10.74 -2.66
CA ASP A 13 -16.94 -10.23 -3.96
C ASP A 13 -15.95 -9.18 -4.49
N ASP A 14 -15.43 -8.31 -3.62
CA ASP A 14 -14.36 -7.36 -3.94
C ASP A 14 -13.10 -8.09 -4.44
N MET A 15 -12.66 -9.12 -3.70
CA MET A 15 -11.50 -9.93 -4.08
C MET A 15 -11.69 -10.61 -5.44
N MET A 16 -12.87 -11.18 -5.68
CA MET A 16 -13.20 -11.82 -6.94
C MET A 16 -13.30 -10.83 -8.10
N ALA A 17 -13.79 -9.61 -7.85
CA ALA A 17 -13.81 -8.53 -8.83
C ALA A 17 -12.38 -8.13 -9.24
N LEU A 18 -11.47 -7.96 -8.28
CA LEU A 18 -10.06 -7.68 -8.55
C LEU A 18 -9.39 -8.80 -9.36
N ARG A 19 -9.69 -10.07 -9.05
CA ARG A 19 -9.18 -11.21 -9.82
C ARG A 19 -9.64 -11.19 -11.27
N ARG A 20 -10.94 -10.96 -11.51
CA ARG A 20 -11.48 -10.87 -12.88
C ARG A 20 -10.87 -9.69 -13.64
N LEU A 21 -10.66 -8.57 -12.96
CA LEU A 21 -10.02 -7.39 -13.53
C LEU A 21 -8.56 -7.68 -13.90
N GLN A 22 -7.80 -8.37 -13.05
CA GLN A 22 -6.42 -8.78 -13.33
C GLN A 22 -6.34 -9.62 -14.61
N SER A 23 -7.20 -10.63 -14.76
CA SER A 23 -7.22 -11.48 -15.96
C SER A 23 -7.57 -10.66 -17.21
N SER A 24 -8.59 -9.80 -17.12
CA SER A 24 -9.01 -8.95 -18.24
C SER A 24 -7.91 -7.97 -18.68
N LEU A 25 -7.16 -7.38 -17.76
CA LEU A 25 -6.06 -6.47 -18.10
C LEU A 25 -4.87 -7.22 -18.72
N GLN A 26 -4.59 -8.45 -18.26
CA GLN A 26 -3.56 -9.30 -18.86
C GLN A 26 -3.94 -9.73 -20.30
N GLU A 27 -5.19 -10.11 -20.53
CA GLU A 27 -5.72 -10.43 -21.86
C GLU A 27 -5.66 -9.22 -22.80
N ALA A 28 -5.81 -8.01 -22.28
CA ALA A 28 -5.67 -6.75 -23.02
C ALA A 28 -4.21 -6.30 -23.23
N GLY A 29 -3.21 -7.08 -22.77
CA GLY A 29 -1.78 -6.84 -23.00
C GLY A 29 -1.00 -6.22 -21.84
N ALA A 30 -1.66 -5.87 -20.72
CA ALA A 30 -1.00 -5.34 -19.52
C ALA A 30 -0.35 -6.46 -18.67
N VAL A 31 0.45 -7.32 -19.29
CA VAL A 31 0.98 -8.56 -18.69
C VAL A 31 1.95 -8.34 -17.53
N ASN A 32 2.63 -7.19 -17.50
CA ASN A 32 3.58 -6.83 -16.44
C ASN A 32 2.91 -6.16 -15.24
N MET A 33 1.64 -5.75 -15.37
CA MET A 33 0.91 -5.09 -14.31
C MET A 33 0.21 -6.12 -13.42
N ARG A 34 0.43 -5.98 -12.11
CA ARG A 34 -0.25 -6.76 -11.08
C ARG A 34 -1.28 -5.89 -10.35
N ILE A 35 -2.38 -6.48 -9.92
CA ILE A 35 -3.34 -5.86 -9.00
C ILE A 35 -2.98 -6.30 -7.58
N ALA A 36 -3.02 -5.36 -6.64
CA ALA A 36 -2.88 -5.62 -5.23
C ALA A 36 -4.16 -5.24 -4.47
N ALA A 37 -4.53 -6.09 -3.51
CA ALA A 37 -5.61 -5.89 -2.57
C ALA A 37 -5.03 -5.51 -1.20
N GLY A 38 -5.43 -4.34 -0.70
CA GLY A 38 -5.11 -3.87 0.65
C GLY A 38 -6.23 -4.19 1.63
N ILE A 39 -5.98 -5.10 2.56
CA ILE A 39 -6.90 -5.47 3.64
C ILE A 39 -6.52 -4.65 4.87
N LEU A 40 -7.37 -3.72 5.28
CA LEU A 40 -7.07 -2.87 6.44
C LEU A 40 -7.24 -3.67 7.73
N GLN A 41 -6.28 -3.51 8.65
CA GLN A 41 -6.35 -4.01 10.01
C GLN A 41 -5.69 -3.01 10.96
N SER A 42 -6.10 -3.08 12.22
CA SER A 42 -5.48 -2.33 13.29
C SER A 42 -5.41 -3.16 14.56
N GLN A 43 -4.60 -2.74 15.53
CA GLN A 43 -4.57 -3.37 16.86
C GLN A 43 -5.99 -3.56 17.43
N LYS A 44 -6.80 -2.50 17.35
CA LYS A 44 -8.20 -2.49 17.79
C LYS A 44 -9.05 -3.55 17.10
N SER A 45 -8.91 -3.72 15.79
CA SER A 45 -9.70 -4.73 15.07
C SER A 45 -9.25 -6.14 15.40
N ILE A 46 -7.94 -6.40 15.54
CA ILE A 46 -7.42 -7.76 15.79
C ILE A 46 -7.56 -8.21 17.25
N GLU A 47 -7.52 -7.30 18.22
CA GLU A 47 -7.56 -7.62 19.66
C GLU A 47 -8.95 -7.43 20.26
N ARG A 48 -9.71 -6.45 19.78
CA ARG A 48 -10.99 -6.03 20.39
C ARG A 48 -12.18 -6.18 19.46
N GLU A 49 -11.96 -6.61 18.22
CA GLU A 49 -12.99 -6.71 17.19
C GLU A 49 -13.71 -5.36 16.96
N GLU A 50 -13.03 -4.24 17.25
CA GLU A 50 -13.51 -2.89 16.94
C GLU A 50 -13.32 -2.61 15.44
N LEU A 51 -14.37 -2.87 14.65
CA LEU A 51 -14.36 -2.72 13.19
C LEU A 51 -14.79 -1.32 12.74
N ASN A 52 -14.25 -0.87 11.62
CA ASN A 52 -14.79 0.23 10.83
C ASN A 52 -15.35 -0.31 9.50
N PRO A 53 -16.10 0.48 8.71
CA PRO A 53 -16.73 0.02 7.46
C PRO A 53 -15.76 -0.56 6.41
N ARG A 54 -14.45 -0.31 6.53
CA ARG A 54 -13.40 -0.72 5.61
C ARG A 54 -12.50 -1.83 6.17
N THR A 55 -12.79 -2.33 7.36
CA THR A 55 -11.99 -3.33 8.07
C THR A 55 -12.81 -4.62 8.16
N PRO A 56 -12.41 -5.70 7.48
CA PRO A 56 -13.07 -6.98 7.65
C PRO A 56 -12.82 -7.55 9.05
N HIS A 57 -13.70 -8.46 9.45
CA HIS A 57 -13.55 -9.21 10.68
C HIS A 57 -12.23 -10.02 10.67
N PRO A 58 -11.45 -10.07 11.78
CA PRO A 58 -10.17 -10.78 11.80
C PRO A 58 -10.25 -12.24 11.32
N ASN A 59 -11.28 -12.96 11.76
CA ASN A 59 -11.52 -14.36 11.38
C ASN A 59 -11.84 -14.59 9.90
N THR A 60 -12.10 -13.54 9.10
CA THR A 60 -12.38 -13.67 7.66
C THR A 60 -11.18 -13.31 6.79
N ILE A 61 -10.12 -12.70 7.34
CA ILE A 61 -8.95 -12.21 6.59
C ILE A 61 -8.36 -13.30 5.70
N ASP A 62 -8.07 -14.47 6.27
CA ASP A 62 -7.46 -15.58 5.55
C ASP A 62 -8.36 -16.14 4.43
N ALA A 63 -9.68 -16.19 4.66
CA ALA A 63 -10.65 -16.58 3.65
C ALA A 63 -10.70 -15.56 2.49
N LEU A 64 -10.64 -14.26 2.79
CA LEU A 64 -10.53 -13.20 1.77
C LEU A 64 -9.27 -13.39 0.93
N ILE A 65 -8.11 -13.54 1.57
CA ILE A 65 -6.80 -13.72 0.92
C ILE A 65 -6.80 -14.94 -0.02
N ARG A 66 -7.41 -16.05 0.39
CA ARG A 66 -7.46 -17.26 -0.45
C ARG A 66 -8.43 -17.18 -1.62
N SER A 67 -9.45 -16.33 -1.54
CA SER A 67 -10.52 -16.30 -2.54
C SER A 67 -10.04 -15.86 -3.94
N ALA A 68 -8.98 -15.06 -4.03
CA ALA A 68 -8.49 -14.50 -5.28
C ALA A 68 -7.02 -14.85 -5.56
N PRO A 69 -6.70 -16.12 -5.90
CA PRO A 69 -5.36 -16.47 -6.36
C PRO A 69 -5.01 -15.64 -7.62
N GLY A 70 -3.80 -15.10 -7.64
CA GLY A 70 -3.30 -14.26 -8.74
C GLY A 70 -3.32 -12.75 -8.45
N VAL A 71 -4.08 -12.29 -7.46
CA VAL A 71 -4.02 -10.91 -6.93
C VAL A 71 -2.99 -10.86 -5.81
N LEU A 72 -2.17 -9.81 -5.75
CA LEU A 72 -1.27 -9.58 -4.60
C LEU A 72 -2.10 -9.17 -3.39
N ARG A 73 -1.79 -9.68 -2.19
CA ARG A 73 -2.61 -9.48 -1.00
C ARG A 73 -1.74 -8.94 0.12
N PHE A 74 -1.99 -7.70 0.52
CA PHE A 74 -1.29 -7.03 1.60
C PHE A 74 -2.24 -6.74 2.74
N VAL A 75 -1.76 -6.94 3.96
CA VAL A 75 -2.47 -6.44 5.14
C VAL A 75 -1.90 -5.08 5.49
N HIS A 76 -2.75 -4.05 5.47
CA HIS A 76 -2.38 -2.68 5.81
C HIS A 76 -2.62 -2.51 7.30
N TYR A 77 -1.54 -2.45 8.08
CA TYR A 77 -1.60 -2.53 9.53
C TYR A 77 -1.29 -1.20 10.19
N PHE A 78 -2.18 -0.77 11.08
CA PHE A 78 -2.00 0.42 11.91
C PHE A 78 -2.08 0.10 13.41
N THR A 79 -1.25 0.76 14.21
CA THR A 79 -1.36 0.71 15.67
C THR A 79 -1.01 2.05 16.30
N LYS A 80 -1.60 2.31 17.47
CA LYS A 80 -1.20 3.42 18.34
C LYS A 80 -0.18 3.00 19.40
N GLU A 81 0.10 1.69 19.50
CA GLU A 81 0.98 1.10 20.51
C GLU A 81 2.17 0.41 19.83
N PRO A 82 3.11 1.17 19.23
CA PRO A 82 4.24 0.60 18.49
C PRO A 82 5.19 -0.22 19.37
N ALA A 83 5.17 -0.04 20.70
CA ALA A 83 6.03 -0.79 21.62
C ALA A 83 5.74 -2.29 21.63
N SER A 84 4.49 -2.71 21.35
CA SER A 84 4.08 -4.11 21.26
C SER A 84 3.93 -4.59 19.81
N LEU A 85 4.51 -3.87 18.84
CA LEU A 85 4.32 -4.15 17.42
C LEU A 85 4.77 -5.57 17.01
N ILE A 86 5.82 -6.12 17.61
CA ILE A 86 6.26 -7.51 17.32
C ILE A 86 5.14 -8.52 17.62
N THR A 87 4.57 -8.48 18.82
CA THR A 87 3.47 -9.37 19.22
C THR A 87 2.24 -9.17 18.35
N GLN A 88 1.93 -7.92 18.00
CA GLN A 88 0.82 -7.60 17.11
C GLN A 88 1.03 -8.17 15.70
N LEU A 89 2.24 -8.07 15.15
CA LEU A 89 2.57 -8.60 13.83
C LEU A 89 2.55 -10.14 13.81
N ASP A 90 3.03 -10.78 14.87
CA ASP A 90 2.93 -12.24 15.00
C ASP A 90 1.48 -12.71 14.98
N ARG A 91 0.63 -12.03 15.77
CA ARG A 91 -0.82 -12.30 15.77
C ARG A 91 -1.43 -12.04 14.40
N LEU A 92 -1.12 -10.92 13.77
CA LEU A 92 -1.62 -10.56 12.44
C LEU A 92 -1.26 -11.63 11.41
N MET A 93 -0.02 -12.10 11.41
CA MET A 93 0.47 -13.09 10.46
C MET A 93 -0.13 -14.48 10.70
N SER A 94 -0.49 -14.83 11.95
CA SER A 94 -1.29 -16.04 12.22
C SER A 94 -2.67 -15.99 11.56
N LEU A 95 -3.28 -14.80 11.48
CA LEU A 95 -4.59 -14.57 10.85
C LEU A 95 -4.50 -14.38 9.33
N ALA A 96 -3.33 -14.00 8.82
CA ALA A 96 -3.12 -13.63 7.42
C ALA A 96 -1.94 -14.39 6.78
N HIS A 97 -1.76 -15.66 7.14
CA HIS A 97 -0.58 -16.44 6.76
C HIS A 97 -0.38 -16.55 5.24
N HIS A 98 -1.46 -16.53 4.45
CA HIS A 98 -1.44 -16.54 2.99
C HIS A 98 -1.20 -15.17 2.33
N ALA A 99 -1.07 -14.08 3.10
CA ALA A 99 -0.77 -12.76 2.56
C ALA A 99 0.63 -12.75 1.90
N ASP A 100 0.77 -11.97 0.84
CA ASP A 100 2.04 -11.76 0.14
C ASP A 100 2.96 -10.80 0.92
N GLY A 101 2.41 -10.05 1.87
CA GLY A 101 3.16 -9.16 2.73
C GLY A 101 2.27 -8.28 3.61
N ILE A 102 2.90 -7.32 4.26
CA ILE A 102 2.21 -6.29 5.03
C ILE A 102 2.67 -4.90 4.60
N GLN A 103 1.78 -3.93 4.77
CA GLN A 103 2.09 -2.51 4.75
C GLN A 103 1.97 -1.96 6.16
N LEU A 104 3.05 -1.41 6.70
CA LEU A 104 3.06 -0.78 8.02
C LEU A 104 2.67 0.68 7.89
N ASN A 105 1.45 1.01 8.32
CA ASN A 105 0.90 2.36 8.32
C ASN A 105 1.27 3.10 9.62
N VAL A 106 2.43 2.81 10.20
CA VAL A 106 2.90 3.37 11.47
C VAL A 106 4.00 4.38 11.18
N ALA A 107 3.90 5.59 11.75
CA ALA A 107 4.98 6.57 11.61
C ALA A 107 6.23 6.08 12.35
N TRP A 108 7.32 5.85 11.61
CA TRP A 108 8.61 5.39 12.11
C TRP A 108 8.50 4.24 13.14
N PRO A 109 8.03 3.05 12.71
CA PRO A 109 7.87 1.91 13.62
C PRO A 109 9.23 1.51 14.22
N PRO A 110 9.28 0.87 15.40
CA PRO A 110 10.54 0.39 15.94
C PRO A 110 11.26 -0.52 14.94
N THR A 111 12.52 -0.23 14.64
CA THR A 111 13.33 -1.04 13.69
C THR A 111 13.45 -2.49 14.14
N ALA A 112 13.46 -2.76 15.45
CA ALA A 112 13.40 -4.11 15.99
C ALA A 112 12.20 -4.93 15.46
N ALA A 113 11.06 -4.28 15.19
CA ALA A 113 9.88 -4.94 14.63
C ALA A 113 10.03 -5.25 13.13
N THR A 114 10.66 -4.37 12.35
CA THR A 114 10.93 -4.63 10.92
C THR A 114 11.97 -5.72 10.76
N GLN A 115 13.04 -5.69 11.57
CA GLN A 115 14.07 -6.73 11.63
C GLN A 115 13.48 -8.09 12.02
N TRP A 116 12.62 -8.11 13.03
CA TRP A 116 11.90 -9.32 13.43
C TRP A 116 11.05 -9.84 12.26
N PHE A 117 10.25 -8.99 11.62
CA PHE A 117 9.39 -9.41 10.50
C PHE A 117 10.20 -9.98 9.34
N ARG A 118 11.31 -9.33 8.95
CA ARG A 118 12.20 -9.81 7.89
C ARG A 118 12.80 -11.17 8.21
N ARG A 119 13.18 -11.41 9.47
CA ARG A 119 13.73 -12.70 9.91
C ARG A 119 12.69 -13.81 9.92
N GLU A 120 11.50 -13.56 10.46
CA GLU A 120 10.45 -14.58 10.57
C GLU A 120 9.74 -14.85 9.22
N TYR A 121 9.64 -13.83 8.36
CA TYR A 121 8.92 -13.90 7.08
C TYR A 121 9.78 -13.40 5.90
N PRO A 122 10.94 -14.02 5.63
CA PRO A 122 11.93 -13.50 4.67
C PRO A 122 11.41 -13.41 3.24
N SER A 123 10.45 -14.25 2.86
CA SER A 123 9.82 -14.27 1.52
C SER A 123 8.68 -13.26 1.36
N LYS A 124 8.19 -12.68 2.45
CA LYS A 124 7.07 -11.73 2.42
C LYS A 124 7.57 -10.31 2.17
N ARG A 125 6.72 -9.52 1.51
CA ARG A 125 6.97 -8.09 1.32
C ARG A 125 6.68 -7.33 2.61
N LEU A 126 7.46 -6.28 2.84
CA LEU A 126 7.27 -5.36 3.93
C LEU A 126 7.33 -3.95 3.35
N ILE A 127 6.17 -3.31 3.30
CA ILE A 127 6.01 -1.95 2.78
C ILE A 127 6.00 -0.99 3.97
N LEU A 128 6.95 -0.06 4.02
CA LEU A 128 6.93 1.04 5.00
C LEU A 128 6.12 2.20 4.42
N GLN A 129 5.10 2.69 5.12
CA GLN A 129 4.37 3.87 4.68
C GLN A 129 4.98 5.15 5.30
N LEU A 130 5.48 6.04 4.46
CA LEU A 130 5.80 7.42 4.82
C LEU A 130 4.52 8.25 4.77
N ASN A 131 3.82 8.31 5.91
CA ASN A 131 2.62 9.14 6.06
C ASN A 131 2.97 10.56 6.53
N ARG A 132 1.98 11.47 6.52
CA ARG A 132 2.15 12.85 6.98
C ARG A 132 2.81 12.98 8.36
N LYS A 133 2.42 12.14 9.33
CA LYS A 133 3.00 12.17 10.68
C LYS A 133 4.50 11.84 10.67
N ALA A 134 4.91 10.86 9.87
CA ALA A 134 6.32 10.52 9.72
C ALA A 134 7.12 11.68 9.13
N VAL A 135 6.58 12.36 8.11
CA VAL A 135 7.17 13.57 7.52
C VAL A 135 7.28 14.71 8.54
N GLU A 136 6.21 14.98 9.30
CA GLU A 136 6.18 16.01 10.34
C GLU A 136 7.21 15.78 11.45
N MET A 137 7.43 14.52 11.86
CA MET A 137 8.45 14.16 12.87
C MET A 137 9.88 14.51 12.44
N GLU A 138 10.13 14.54 11.13
CA GLU A 138 11.39 15.00 10.55
C GLU A 138 11.33 16.46 10.07
N SER A 139 10.31 17.20 10.49
CA SER A 139 10.09 18.62 10.14
C SER A 139 9.96 18.87 8.63
N GLY A 140 9.56 17.86 7.85
CA GLY A 140 9.49 17.92 6.39
C GLY A 140 10.85 17.90 5.69
N ASP A 141 11.96 17.75 6.42
CA ASP A 141 13.30 17.73 5.85
C ASP A 141 13.56 16.42 5.10
N GLN A 142 13.72 16.53 3.78
CA GLN A 142 13.90 15.39 2.88
C GLN A 142 15.19 14.62 3.14
N ALA A 143 16.28 15.29 3.53
CA ALA A 143 17.54 14.64 3.82
C ALA A 143 17.44 13.82 5.11
N ARG A 144 16.77 14.35 6.13
CA ARG A 144 16.47 13.62 7.37
C ARG A 144 15.54 12.44 7.13
N ILE A 145 14.50 12.62 6.32
CA ILE A 145 13.58 11.53 5.94
C ILE A 145 14.33 10.44 5.19
N ALA A 146 15.16 10.78 4.20
CA ALA A 146 15.97 9.79 3.47
C ALA A 146 16.98 9.07 4.38
N ALA A 147 17.62 9.79 5.30
CA ALA A 147 18.49 9.19 6.31
C ALA A 147 17.73 8.22 7.21
N ARG A 148 16.50 8.58 7.61
CA ARG A 148 15.64 7.75 8.45
C ARG A 148 15.16 6.51 7.71
N VAL A 149 14.73 6.62 6.45
CA VAL A 149 14.34 5.46 5.61
C VAL A 149 15.52 4.50 5.43
N ARG A 150 16.74 5.02 5.29
CA ARG A 150 17.95 4.18 5.16
C ARG A 150 18.13 3.21 6.34
N GLU A 151 17.69 3.56 7.55
CA GLU A 151 17.73 2.67 8.72
C GLU A 151 16.85 1.42 8.54
N TYR A 152 15.80 1.48 7.72
CA TYR A 152 14.85 0.37 7.49
C TYR A 152 15.17 -0.46 6.25
N MET A 153 16.02 0.05 5.35
CA MET A 153 16.31 -0.58 4.05
C MET A 153 16.72 -2.06 4.11
N PRO A 154 17.47 -2.54 5.14
CA PRO A 154 17.79 -3.97 5.23
C PRO A 154 16.54 -4.86 5.41
N ASP A 155 15.46 -4.29 5.96
CA ASP A 155 14.29 -5.06 6.39
C ASP A 155 13.08 -4.88 5.47
N ILE A 156 12.94 -3.74 4.81
CA ILE A 156 11.78 -3.40 3.98
C ILE A 156 12.02 -3.77 2.52
N THR A 157 10.96 -4.15 1.81
CA THR A 157 11.03 -4.33 0.34
C THR A 157 10.63 -3.06 -0.39
N ASP A 158 9.76 -2.26 0.22
CA ASP A 158 9.10 -1.14 -0.45
C ASP A 158 8.84 0.03 0.50
N LEU A 159 8.72 1.21 -0.09
CA LEU A 159 8.30 2.44 0.56
C LEU A 159 7.07 2.99 -0.16
N LEU A 160 6.00 3.25 0.58
CA LEU A 160 4.82 3.97 0.08
C LEU A 160 4.82 5.39 0.62
N VAL A 161 4.83 6.39 -0.27
CA VAL A 161 4.66 7.80 0.11
C VAL A 161 3.18 8.14 0.05
N ASP A 162 2.58 8.47 1.19
CA ASP A 162 1.15 8.82 1.31
C ASP A 162 0.96 10.15 2.07
N MET A 163 0.74 11.21 1.30
CA MET A 163 0.56 12.56 1.85
C MET A 163 -0.89 12.95 2.12
N SER A 164 -1.83 12.09 1.76
CA SER A 164 -3.25 12.40 1.95
C SER A 164 -3.65 12.42 3.42
N GLY A 165 -2.93 11.69 4.29
CA GLY A 165 -3.35 11.50 5.68
C GLY A 165 -4.78 10.96 5.81
N GLY A 166 -5.28 10.24 4.79
CA GLY A 166 -6.66 9.74 4.73
C GLY A 166 -7.73 10.79 4.38
N THR A 167 -7.36 12.05 4.12
CA THR A 167 -8.31 13.15 3.82
C THR A 167 -8.78 13.17 2.36
N GLY A 168 -8.14 12.38 1.47
CA GLY A 168 -8.50 12.31 0.06
C GLY A 168 -8.21 13.58 -0.75
N LEU A 169 -7.41 14.50 -0.19
CA LEU A 169 -6.86 15.66 -0.88
C LEU A 169 -6.05 15.22 -2.11
N GLU A 170 -6.00 16.10 -3.12
CA GLU A 170 -5.19 15.89 -4.30
C GLU A 170 -3.71 15.79 -3.95
N ILE A 171 -2.96 15.06 -4.78
CA ILE A 171 -1.52 14.88 -4.60
C ILE A 171 -0.80 16.20 -4.86
N ASP A 172 0.05 16.63 -3.93
CA ASP A 172 0.96 17.75 -4.15
C ASP A 172 2.15 17.26 -4.97
N MET A 173 2.09 17.48 -6.29
CA MET A 173 3.12 17.02 -7.21
C MET A 173 4.46 17.71 -7.02
N ALA A 174 4.48 18.96 -6.55
CA ALA A 174 5.74 19.68 -6.31
C ALA A 174 6.47 19.02 -5.13
N TRP A 175 5.79 18.89 -3.99
CA TRP A 175 6.35 18.23 -2.82
C TRP A 175 6.70 16.75 -3.12
N THR A 176 5.85 16.05 -3.86
CA THR A 176 6.09 14.64 -4.22
C THR A 176 7.36 14.49 -5.03
N SER A 177 7.58 15.37 -6.03
CA SER A 177 8.78 15.33 -6.86
C SER A 177 10.04 15.57 -6.03
N GLU A 178 10.05 16.61 -5.18
CA GLU A 178 11.19 16.89 -4.30
C GLU A 178 11.47 15.73 -3.32
N MET A 179 10.42 15.13 -2.75
CA MET A 179 10.57 13.95 -1.90
C MET A 179 11.19 12.77 -2.67
N LEU A 180 10.74 12.54 -3.91
CA LEU A 180 11.31 11.50 -4.77
C LEU A 180 12.76 11.83 -5.16
N GLU A 181 13.15 13.08 -5.33
CA GLU A 181 14.56 13.44 -5.53
C GLU A 181 15.40 13.06 -4.30
N GLY A 182 14.94 13.41 -3.09
CA GLY A 182 15.62 13.04 -1.85
C GLY A 182 15.78 11.53 -1.63
N LEU A 183 14.86 10.74 -2.19
CA LEU A 183 14.85 9.27 -2.09
C LEU A 183 15.58 8.56 -3.25
N ALA A 184 16.15 9.29 -4.22
CA ALA A 184 16.71 8.72 -5.45
C ALA A 184 17.80 7.67 -5.20
N ILE A 185 18.70 7.92 -4.25
CA ILE A 185 19.77 6.98 -3.88
C ILE A 185 19.20 5.68 -3.29
N LEU A 186 18.09 5.74 -2.55
CA LEU A 186 17.52 4.54 -1.94
C LEU A 186 16.87 3.64 -3.00
N ARG A 187 16.31 4.25 -4.06
CA ARG A 187 15.76 3.52 -5.20
C ARG A 187 16.83 2.78 -6.00
N SER A 188 18.00 3.38 -6.21
CA SER A 188 19.10 2.72 -6.94
C SER A 188 19.66 1.50 -6.20
N LEU A 189 19.38 1.39 -4.89
CA LEU A 189 19.70 0.23 -4.06
C LEU A 189 18.61 -0.86 -4.07
N GLY A 190 17.60 -0.73 -4.94
CA GLY A 190 16.58 -1.77 -5.17
C GLY A 190 15.31 -1.64 -4.33
N LEU A 191 15.13 -0.54 -3.60
CA LEU A 191 13.89 -0.26 -2.86
C LEU A 191 12.75 0.06 -3.84
N GLY A 192 11.67 -0.70 -3.79
CA GLY A 192 10.44 -0.36 -4.51
C GLY A 192 9.82 0.89 -3.92
N VAL A 193 9.44 1.86 -4.75
CA VAL A 193 8.75 3.07 -4.29
C VAL A 193 7.39 3.16 -4.95
N GLY A 194 6.38 3.52 -4.17
CA GLY A 194 5.04 3.78 -4.66
C GLY A 194 4.41 5.02 -4.05
N LEU A 195 3.34 5.48 -4.67
CA LEU A 195 2.60 6.68 -4.28
C LEU A 195 1.15 6.34 -3.92
N ALA A 196 0.63 7.00 -2.91
CA ALA A 196 -0.76 6.93 -2.51
C ALA A 196 -1.28 8.30 -2.11
N GLY A 197 -2.60 8.38 -1.97
CA GLY A 197 -3.29 9.56 -1.51
C GLY A 197 -3.88 10.40 -2.63
N GLY A 198 -5.21 10.48 -2.66
CA GLY A 198 -5.93 11.28 -3.67
C GLY A 198 -5.94 10.70 -5.09
N ILE A 199 -5.18 9.63 -5.36
CA ILE A 199 -5.08 8.97 -6.66
C ILE A 199 -6.39 8.19 -6.95
N GLY A 200 -6.92 8.33 -8.16
CA GLY A 200 -8.04 7.49 -8.62
C GLY A 200 -8.85 8.07 -9.78
N SER A 201 -8.64 9.34 -10.12
CA SER A 201 -9.15 9.92 -11.37
C SER A 201 -8.09 9.82 -12.47
N ARG A 202 -8.52 9.81 -13.73
CA ARG A 202 -7.59 9.87 -14.88
C ARG A 202 -6.62 11.05 -14.78
N ALA A 203 -7.12 12.25 -14.45
CA ALA A 203 -6.28 13.44 -14.27
C ALA A 203 -5.17 13.25 -13.22
N SER A 204 -5.47 12.58 -12.09
CA SER A 204 -4.45 12.27 -11.08
C SER A 204 -3.41 11.27 -11.61
N ILE A 205 -3.81 10.31 -12.46
CA ILE A 205 -2.88 9.34 -13.06
C ILE A 205 -2.03 10.01 -14.15
N GLU A 206 -2.59 10.93 -14.93
CA GLU A 206 -1.85 11.73 -15.92
C GLU A 206 -0.76 12.58 -15.25
N GLN A 207 -1.07 13.20 -14.11
CA GLN A 207 -0.06 13.90 -13.30
C GLN A 207 1.07 12.96 -12.85
N LEU A 208 0.71 11.74 -12.43
CA LEU A 208 1.67 10.73 -12.00
C LEU A 208 2.51 10.18 -13.15
N ALA A 209 1.99 10.13 -14.37
CA ALA A 209 2.70 9.60 -15.54
C ALA A 209 4.02 10.35 -15.79
N ASN A 210 4.06 11.65 -15.52
CA ASN A 210 5.27 12.47 -15.66
C ASN A 210 6.40 12.02 -14.71
N VAL A 211 6.06 11.67 -13.47
CA VAL A 211 7.04 11.27 -12.44
C VAL A 211 7.28 9.75 -12.40
N TRP A 212 6.41 8.97 -13.04
CA TRP A 212 6.43 7.51 -12.98
C TRP A 212 7.73 6.91 -13.49
N ASP A 213 8.10 7.24 -14.73
CA ASP A 213 9.32 6.74 -15.36
C ASP A 213 10.56 7.48 -14.83
N GLU A 214 10.47 8.80 -14.63
CA GLU A 214 11.55 9.64 -14.12
C GLU A 214 12.11 9.14 -12.78
N HIS A 215 11.21 8.76 -11.87
CA HIS A 215 11.59 8.27 -10.56
C HIS A 215 11.54 6.74 -10.44
N ASN A 216 11.37 6.01 -11.55
CA ASN A 216 11.27 4.54 -11.56
C ASN A 216 10.29 4.01 -10.49
N LEU A 217 9.10 4.59 -10.45
CA LEU A 217 8.06 4.16 -9.53
C LEU A 217 7.63 2.73 -9.85
N THR A 218 7.21 2.04 -8.80
CA THR A 218 6.86 0.62 -8.87
C THR A 218 5.39 0.37 -8.58
N PHE A 219 4.71 1.22 -7.82
CA PHE A 219 3.28 1.03 -7.58
C PHE A 219 2.56 2.32 -7.25
N ILE A 220 1.24 2.27 -7.39
CA ILE A 220 0.31 3.27 -6.86
C ILE A 220 -0.74 2.55 -6.04
N ASP A 221 -1.31 3.21 -5.04
CA ASP A 221 -2.42 2.68 -4.25
C ASP A 221 -3.57 3.70 -4.16
N THR A 222 -4.80 3.21 -4.19
CA THR A 222 -6.01 4.00 -3.95
C THR A 222 -6.93 3.33 -2.96
N GLU A 223 -7.68 4.14 -2.22
CA GLU A 223 -8.69 3.68 -1.27
C GLU A 223 -10.01 4.43 -1.48
N SER A 224 -10.01 5.75 -1.23
CA SER A 224 -11.23 6.54 -1.14
C SER A 224 -11.82 6.94 -2.49
N LYS A 225 -11.00 7.11 -3.54
CA LYS A 225 -11.46 7.58 -4.85
C LYS A 225 -12.26 6.53 -5.64
N VAL A 226 -12.10 5.25 -5.28
CA VAL A 226 -12.79 4.12 -5.90
C VAL A 226 -13.98 3.63 -5.07
N ARG A 227 -14.49 4.47 -4.15
CA ARG A 227 -15.65 4.14 -3.30
C ARG A 227 -16.89 4.95 -3.66
N THR A 228 -18.04 4.40 -3.30
CA THR A 228 -19.33 5.07 -3.34
C THR A 228 -19.44 6.10 -2.21
N ARG A 229 -20.52 6.88 -2.20
CA ARG A 229 -20.82 7.81 -1.08
C ARG A 229 -21.13 7.08 0.22
N GLN A 230 -21.53 5.81 0.15
CA GLN A 230 -21.81 4.93 1.28
C GLN A 230 -20.56 4.17 1.76
N ASP A 231 -19.38 4.56 1.28
CA ASP A 231 -18.08 3.98 1.65
C ASP A 231 -17.90 2.50 1.25
N THR A 232 -18.70 2.03 0.29
CA THR A 232 -18.54 0.70 -0.32
C THR A 232 -17.61 0.78 -1.54
N LEU A 233 -16.88 -0.30 -1.83
CA LEU A 233 -16.03 -0.37 -3.02
C LEU A 233 -16.89 -0.33 -4.29
N ASP A 234 -16.56 0.55 -5.23
CA ASP A 234 -17.23 0.67 -6.52
C ASP A 234 -16.38 -0.04 -7.59
N HIS A 235 -16.78 -1.25 -7.97
CA HIS A 235 -16.01 -2.07 -8.90
C HIS A 235 -15.87 -1.44 -10.29
N ALA A 236 -16.80 -0.58 -10.70
CA ALA A 236 -16.68 0.15 -11.96
C ALA A 236 -15.57 1.21 -11.87
N ARG A 237 -15.50 1.95 -10.76
CA ARG A 237 -14.41 2.91 -10.51
C ARG A 237 -13.06 2.23 -10.38
N VAL A 238 -13.00 1.08 -9.69
CA VAL A 238 -11.78 0.27 -9.60
C VAL A 238 -11.29 -0.15 -10.99
N ARG A 239 -12.20 -0.60 -11.85
CA ARG A 239 -11.89 -0.95 -13.24
C ARG A 239 -11.34 0.26 -14.00
N THR A 240 -12.01 1.40 -13.96
CA THR A 240 -11.54 2.63 -14.63
C THR A 240 -10.16 3.02 -14.14
N TYR A 241 -9.96 3.07 -12.82
CA TYR A 241 -8.67 3.38 -12.20
C TYR A 241 -7.54 2.45 -12.70
N ALA A 242 -7.76 1.13 -12.66
CA ALA A 242 -6.74 0.18 -13.08
C ALA A 242 -6.48 0.21 -14.59
N THR A 243 -7.50 0.44 -15.41
CA THR A 243 -7.35 0.57 -16.86
C THR A 243 -6.61 1.85 -17.22
N ASP A 244 -6.96 2.99 -16.62
CA ASP A 244 -6.26 4.26 -16.82
C ASP A 244 -4.78 4.13 -16.40
N ALA A 245 -4.52 3.46 -15.26
CA ALA A 245 -3.16 3.19 -14.81
C ALA A 245 -2.39 2.31 -15.81
N ALA A 246 -3.01 1.24 -16.33
CA ALA A 246 -2.39 0.36 -17.32
C ALA A 246 -2.07 1.07 -18.64
N GLU A 247 -2.92 2.02 -19.04
CA GLU A 247 -2.75 2.81 -20.27
C GLU A 247 -1.66 3.88 -20.13
N LEU A 248 -1.70 4.63 -19.03
CA LEU A 248 -0.90 5.84 -18.84
C LEU A 248 0.44 5.58 -18.16
N LEU A 249 0.51 4.56 -17.30
CA LEU A 249 1.73 4.19 -16.60
C LEU A 249 2.30 2.96 -17.30
N ARG A 250 3.52 3.08 -17.84
CA ARG A 250 4.15 2.01 -18.60
C ARG A 250 4.61 0.89 -17.66
N PHE A 251 3.72 -0.05 -17.33
CA PHE A 251 3.98 -1.17 -16.42
C PHE A 251 4.97 -2.19 -17.00
#